data_AF-K2AVY1-F1
#
_entry.id   AF-K2AVY1-F1
#
_cell.length_a   1.000
_cell.length_b   1.000
_cell.length_c   1.000
_cell.angle_alpha   90.00
_cell.angle_beta   90.00
_cell.angle_gamma   90.00
#
_symmetry.space_group_name_H-M   'P 1'
#
loop_
_entity.id
_entity.type
_entity.pdbx_description
1 polymer ?
#
loop_
_entity_poly.entity_id
_entity_poly.type
_entity_poly.pdbx_seq_one_letter_code
_entity_poly.pdbx_strand_id
1 'polypeptide(L)'
;MEGRKTDTTTTASISRLFNSVSPEQKVLALIAEVDVYKKRLQRDPSNELFKNQFIKLNFECGNLFLANQQYVEAKPYFEAADKVADRHHLKSCISAKLLIIKEEFIFASIVKAKNGM
;
A
#
# COMPACT_ATOMS: atom_id res chain seq x y z
N MET A 1 10.67 -10.85 -43.65
CA MET A 1 10.84 -10.99 -42.20
C MET A 1 11.24 -9.64 -41.65
N GLU A 2 10.29 -8.84 -41.19
CA GLU A 2 10.59 -7.58 -40.50
C GLU A 2 10.16 -7.71 -39.04
N GLY A 3 11.16 -7.72 -38.16
CA GLY A 3 10.98 -7.82 -36.73
C GLY A 3 10.32 -6.55 -36.20
N ARG A 4 9.11 -6.68 -35.65
CA ARG A 4 8.49 -5.67 -34.79
C ARG A 4 9.40 -5.42 -33.60
N LYS A 5 10.17 -4.33 -33.65
CA LYS A 5 10.79 -3.70 -32.47
C LYS A 5 9.70 -2.92 -31.73
N THR A 6 8.78 -3.64 -31.11
CA THR A 6 7.81 -3.02 -30.19
C THR A 6 8.45 -2.85 -28.81
N ASP A 7 8.58 -1.59 -28.42
CA ASP A 7 8.33 -1.11 -27.05
C ASP A 7 9.43 -1.17 -25.98
N THR A 8 10.70 -1.03 -26.35
CA THR A 8 11.72 -0.59 -25.36
C THR A 8 11.61 0.91 -25.07
N THR A 9 11.20 1.71 -26.04
CA THR A 9 11.10 3.18 -25.92
C THR A 9 9.90 3.62 -25.07
N THR A 10 8.76 2.95 -25.20
CA THR A 10 7.52 3.28 -24.47
C THR A 10 7.66 2.97 -22.98
N THR A 11 8.17 1.77 -22.64
CA THR A 11 8.41 1.33 -21.27
C THR A 11 9.44 2.22 -20.56
N ALA A 12 10.55 2.56 -21.25
CA ALA A 12 11.54 3.48 -20.71
C ALA A 12 11.00 4.91 -20.51
N SER A 13 10.07 5.36 -21.36
CA SER A 13 9.45 6.68 -21.25
C SER A 13 8.47 6.76 -20.08
N ILE A 14 7.68 5.70 -19.84
CA ILE A 14 6.80 5.60 -18.68
C ILE A 14 7.62 5.51 -17.39
N SER A 15 8.69 4.71 -17.35
CA SER A 15 9.57 4.64 -16.18
C SER A 15 10.28 5.97 -15.89
N ARG A 16 10.70 6.73 -16.90
CA ARG A 16 11.28 8.07 -16.71
C ARG A 16 10.25 9.08 -16.20
N LEU A 17 9.03 9.07 -16.75
CA LEU A 17 7.93 9.90 -16.26
C LEU A 17 7.59 9.55 -14.80
N PHE A 18 7.50 8.26 -14.46
CA PHE A 18 7.26 7.83 -13.09
C PHE A 18 8.41 8.21 -12.15
N ASN A 19 9.66 8.22 -12.62
CA ASN A 19 10.82 8.67 -11.82
C ASN A 19 10.96 10.19 -11.69
N SER A 20 10.27 10.97 -12.54
CA SER A 20 10.25 12.44 -12.49
C SER A 20 9.19 13.01 -11.53
N VAL A 21 8.30 12.16 -11.03
CA VAL A 21 7.24 12.50 -10.08
C VAL A 21 7.81 12.43 -8.66
N SER A 22 7.53 13.45 -7.84
CA SER A 22 8.01 13.47 -6.46
C SER A 22 7.43 12.30 -5.66
N PRO A 23 8.12 11.79 -4.62
CA PRO A 23 7.59 10.73 -3.75
C PRO A 23 6.18 11.03 -3.24
N GLU A 24 5.89 12.29 -2.91
CA GLU A 24 4.59 12.75 -2.44
C GLU A 24 3.50 12.60 -3.50
N GLN A 25 3.81 12.96 -4.76
CA GLN A 25 2.88 12.80 -5.87
C GLN A 25 2.60 11.32 -6.19
N LYS A 26 3.59 10.43 -6.00
CA LYS A 26 3.39 8.98 -6.13
C LYS A 26 2.45 8.45 -5.05
N VAL A 27 2.62 8.91 -3.82
CA VAL A 27 1.73 8.56 -2.70
C VAL A 27 0.30 9.03 -2.98
N LEU A 28 0.12 10.27 -3.45
CA LEU A 28 -1.21 10.79 -3.82
C LEU A 28 -1.87 9.99 -4.95
N ALA A 29 -1.11 9.60 -5.97
CA ALA A 29 -1.62 8.76 -7.05
C ALA A 29 -2.05 7.38 -6.56
N LEU A 30 -1.25 6.75 -5.70
CA LEU A 30 -1.55 5.47 -5.06
C LEU A 30 -2.83 5.54 -4.20
N ILE A 31 -2.98 6.58 -3.39
CA ILE A 31 -4.18 6.81 -2.56
C ILE A 31 -5.42 6.98 -3.44
N ALA A 32 -5.32 7.77 -4.51
CA ALA A 32 -6.42 7.94 -5.46
C ALA A 32 -6.82 6.61 -6.12
N GLU A 33 -5.86 5.75 -6.44
CA GLU A 33 -6.13 4.43 -7.01
C GLU A 33 -6.80 3.48 -6.00
N VAL A 34 -6.40 3.53 -4.72
CA VAL A 34 -7.09 2.81 -3.62
C VAL A 34 -8.57 3.19 -3.58
N ASP A 35 -8.90 4.48 -3.68
CA ASP A 35 -10.29 4.95 -3.67
C ASP A 35 -11.10 4.47 -4.88
N VAL A 36 -10.47 4.39 -6.06
CA VAL A 36 -11.09 3.82 -7.26
C VAL A 36 -11.44 2.36 -7.03
N TYR A 37 -10.49 1.56 -6.53
CA TYR A 37 -10.73 0.13 -6.31
C TYR A 37 -11.68 -0.14 -5.14
N LYS A 38 -11.69 0.71 -4.12
CA LYS A 38 -12.71 0.69 -3.05
C LYS A 38 -14.12 0.82 -3.65
N LYS A 39 -14.34 1.81 -4.52
CA LYS A 39 -15.64 2.04 -5.19
C LYS A 39 -16.00 0.90 -6.14
N ARG A 40 -15.02 0.32 -6.85
CA ARG A 40 -15.24 -0.84 -7.72
C ARG A 40 -15.65 -2.07 -6.93
N LEU A 41 -14.99 -2.34 -5.81
CA LEU A 41 -15.29 -3.48 -4.94
C LEU A 41 -16.64 -3.31 -4.22
N GLN A 42 -17.04 -2.08 -3.89
CA GLN A 42 -18.39 -1.82 -3.37
C GLN A 42 -19.50 -2.15 -4.39
N ARG A 43 -19.23 -1.97 -5.68
CA ARG A 43 -20.18 -2.27 -6.76
C ARG A 43 -20.21 -3.75 -7.12
N ASP A 44 -19.06 -4.42 -7.07
CA ASP A 44 -18.92 -5.84 -7.36
C ASP A 44 -17.99 -6.52 -6.32
N PRO A 45 -18.52 -6.91 -5.14
CA PRO A 45 -17.74 -7.45 -4.04
C PRO A 45 -17.14 -8.83 -4.31
N SER A 46 -17.73 -9.59 -5.22
CA SER A 46 -17.27 -10.93 -5.62
C SER A 46 -16.14 -10.90 -6.63
N ASN A 47 -15.78 -9.72 -7.15
CA ASN A 47 -14.78 -9.61 -8.19
C ASN A 47 -13.36 -9.81 -7.63
N GLU A 48 -12.81 -11.01 -7.85
CA GLU A 48 -11.48 -11.37 -7.38
C GLU A 48 -10.37 -10.46 -7.95
N LEU A 49 -10.53 -9.91 -9.16
CA LEU A 49 -9.55 -8.96 -9.71
C LEU A 49 -9.56 -7.64 -8.93
N PHE A 50 -10.75 -7.14 -8.57
CA PHE A 50 -10.86 -5.92 -7.77
C PHE A 50 -10.37 -6.14 -6.34
N LYS A 51 -10.67 -7.29 -5.72
CA LYS A 51 -10.12 -7.66 -4.41
C LYS A 51 -8.59 -7.68 -4.42
N ASN A 52 -7.99 -8.42 -5.35
CA ASN A 52 -6.53 -8.57 -5.42
C ASN A 52 -5.82 -7.23 -5.63
N GLN A 53 -6.34 -6.38 -6.52
CA GLN A 53 -5.77 -5.06 -6.75
C GLN A 53 -5.99 -4.13 -5.55
N PHE A 54 -7.14 -4.18 -4.90
CA PHE A 54 -7.41 -3.43 -3.67
C PHE A 54 -6.43 -3.82 -2.55
N ILE A 55 -6.20 -5.11 -2.34
CA ILE A 55 -5.23 -5.62 -1.34
C ILE A 55 -3.82 -5.12 -1.69
N LYS A 56 -3.40 -5.25 -2.95
CA LYS A 56 -2.06 -4.82 -3.41
C LYS A 56 -1.83 -3.34 -3.15
N LEU A 57 -2.75 -2.48 -3.58
CA LEU A 57 -2.62 -1.02 -3.45
C LEU A 57 -2.60 -0.59 -1.98
N ASN A 58 -3.45 -1.18 -1.13
CA ASN A 58 -3.42 -0.90 0.31
C ASN A 58 -2.10 -1.38 0.95
N PHE A 59 -1.60 -2.55 0.56
CA PHE A 59 -0.32 -3.05 1.07
C PHE A 59 0.86 -2.14 0.67
N GLU A 60 0.87 -1.64 -0.56
CA GLU A 60 1.86 -0.68 -1.04
C GLU A 60 1.77 0.67 -0.31
N CYS A 61 0.56 1.24 -0.16
CA CYS A 61 0.35 2.46 0.62
C CYS A 61 0.80 2.30 2.08
N GLY A 62 0.37 1.22 2.75
CA GLY A 62 0.74 0.94 4.12
C GLY A 62 2.25 0.79 4.30
N ASN A 63 2.96 0.14 3.37
CA ASN A 63 4.42 0.04 3.41
C ASN A 63 5.12 1.38 3.22
N LEU A 64 4.60 2.27 2.37
CA LEU A 64 5.17 3.61 2.18
C LEU A 64 5.07 4.43 3.46
N PHE A 65 3.91 4.44 4.11
CA PHE A 65 3.76 5.12 5.40
C PHE A 65 4.63 4.48 6.49
N LEU A 66 4.68 3.15 6.55
CA LEU A 66 5.50 2.43 7.51
C LEU A 66 6.99 2.72 7.34
N ALA A 67 7.49 2.79 6.10
CA ALA A 67 8.88 3.13 5.82
C ALA A 67 9.27 4.54 6.28
N ASN A 68 8.28 5.45 6.34
CA ASN A 68 8.44 6.81 6.85
C ASN A 68 8.08 6.93 8.35
N GLN A 69 7.92 5.80 9.07
CA GLN A 69 7.52 5.76 10.49
C GLN A 69 6.17 6.47 10.77
N GLN A 70 5.33 6.61 9.74
CA GLN A 70 3.99 7.17 9.82
C GLN A 70 2.99 6.07 10.19
N TYR A 71 3.10 5.58 11.43
CA TYR A 71 2.37 4.39 11.90
C TYR A 71 0.84 4.59 11.93
N VAL A 72 0.38 5.80 12.24
CA VAL A 72 -1.05 6.16 12.30
C VAL A 72 -1.68 6.09 10.91
N GLU A 73 -0.95 6.58 9.91
CA GLU A 73 -1.34 6.59 8.50
C GLU A 73 -1.21 5.21 7.87
N ALA A 74 -0.20 4.42 8.24
CA ALA A 74 0.02 3.07 7.69
C ALA A 74 -1.10 2.08 8.09
N LYS A 75 -1.54 2.16 9.35
CA LYS A 75 -2.51 1.23 9.95
C LYS A 75 -3.80 1.03 9.14
N PRO A 76 -4.56 2.08 8.76
CA PRO A 76 -5.85 1.89 8.07
C PRO A 76 -5.72 1.15 6.74
N TYR A 77 -4.59 1.26 6.04
CA TYR A 77 -4.37 0.53 4.79
C TYR A 77 -4.19 -0.97 5.03
N PHE A 78 -3.38 -1.36 6.02
CA PHE A 78 -3.23 -2.77 6.36
C PHE A 78 -4.54 -3.38 6.90
N GLU A 79 -5.30 -2.65 7.72
CA GLU A 79 -6.63 -3.11 8.17
C GLU A 79 -7.63 -3.27 7.01
N ALA A 80 -7.60 -2.36 6.03
CA ALA A 80 -8.44 -2.47 4.84
C ALA A 80 -8.06 -3.69 3.98
N ALA A 81 -6.77 -3.97 3.82
CA ALA A 81 -6.29 -5.16 3.12
C ALA A 81 -6.69 -6.46 3.86
N ASP A 82 -6.56 -6.50 5.19
CA ASP A 82 -6.89 -7.69 6.00
C ASP A 82 -8.36 -8.09 5.90
N LYS A 83 -9.27 -7.10 5.86
CA LYS A 83 -10.72 -7.31 5.74
C LYS A 83 -11.13 -8.02 4.45
N VAL A 84 -10.33 -7.89 3.39
CA VAL A 84 -10.66 -8.41 2.04
C VAL A 84 -9.79 -9.61 1.67
N ALA A 85 -8.65 -9.81 2.34
CA ALA A 85 -7.75 -10.90 2.04
C ALA A 85 -8.36 -12.26 2.44
N ASP A 86 -8.66 -13.11 1.47
CA ASP A 86 -9.20 -14.46 1.74
C ASP A 86 -8.07 -15.52 1.87
N ARG A 87 -6.84 -15.19 1.47
CA ARG A 87 -5.70 -16.12 1.42
C ARG A 87 -4.87 -16.08 2.71
N HIS A 88 -4.62 -17.25 3.28
CA HIS A 88 -3.89 -17.42 4.56
C HIS A 88 -2.50 -16.74 4.58
N HIS A 89 -1.72 -16.84 3.50
CA HIS A 89 -0.39 -16.23 3.43
C HIS A 89 -0.44 -14.70 3.40
N LEU A 90 -1.39 -14.11 2.67
CA LEU A 90 -1.59 -12.65 2.62
C LEU A 90 -2.00 -12.13 4.00
N LYS A 91 -2.95 -12.79 4.67
CA LYS A 91 -3.35 -12.45 6.04
C LYS A 91 -2.17 -12.49 7.01
N SER A 92 -1.32 -13.50 6.90
CA SER A 92 -0.14 -13.63 7.78
C SER A 92 0.82 -12.47 7.60
N CYS A 93 1.11 -12.07 6.35
CA CYS A 93 1.95 -10.91 6.06
C CYS A 93 1.33 -9.59 6.56
N ILE A 94 0.02 -9.40 6.37
CA ILE A 94 -0.68 -8.19 6.82
C ILE A 94 -0.69 -8.13 8.37
N SER A 95 -0.96 -9.25 9.03
CA SER A 95 -0.93 -9.38 10.50
C SER A 95 0.43 -9.01 11.08
N ALA A 96 1.52 -9.45 10.44
CA ALA A 96 2.87 -9.08 10.87
C ALA A 96 3.11 -7.57 10.78
N LYS A 97 2.62 -6.90 9.72
CA LYS A 97 2.72 -5.44 9.58
C LYS A 97 1.92 -4.70 10.65
N LEU A 98 0.71 -5.18 10.96
CA LEU A 98 -0.11 -4.62 12.04
C LEU A 98 0.52 -4.81 13.43
N LEU A 99 1.22 -5.93 13.65
CA LEU A 99 1.96 -6.17 14.89
C LEU A 99 3.10 -5.18 15.07
N ILE A 100 3.92 -4.96 14.04
CA ILE A 100 5.01 -3.97 14.05
C ILE A 100 4.46 -2.58 14.42
N ILE A 101 3.37 -2.14 13.77
CA ILE A 101 2.72 -0.86 14.07
C ILE A 101 2.29 -0.76 15.54
N LYS A 102 1.75 -1.85 16.11
CA LYS A 102 1.31 -1.88 17.50
C LYS A 102 2.49 -1.81 18.48
N GLU A 103 3.55 -2.56 18.22
CA GLU A 103 4.76 -2.59 19.05
C GLU A 103 5.45 -1.22 19.09
N GLU A 104 5.58 -0.55 17.95
CA GLU A 104 6.16 0.79 17.86
C GLU A 104 5.35 1.83 18.64
N PHE A 105 4.02 1.74 18.58
CA PHE A 105 3.14 2.63 19.36
C PHE A 105 3.30 2.43 20.87
N ILE A 106 3.43 1.17 21.32
CA ILE A 106 3.68 0.83 22.73
C ILE A 106 5.05 1.37 23.15
N PHE A 107 6.08 1.14 22.35
CA PHE A 107 7.44 1.59 22.64
C PHE A 107 7.51 3.12 22.78
N ALA A 108 6.95 3.86 21.82
CA ALA A 108 6.89 5.33 21.87
C ALA A 108 6.16 5.84 23.13
N SER A 109 5.09 5.16 23.54
CA SER A 109 4.33 5.51 24.75
C SER A 109 5.15 5.29 26.03
N ILE A 110 5.90 4.19 26.11
CA ILE A 110 6.78 3.88 27.26
C ILE A 110 7.91 4.90 27.36
N VAL A 111 8.57 5.22 26.25
CA VAL A 111 9.67 6.21 26.22
C VAL A 111 9.16 7.59 26.65
N LYS A 112 8.01 8.02 26.14
CA LYS A 112 7.39 9.29 26.54
C LYS A 112 7.06 9.32 28.04
N ALA A 113 6.53 8.24 28.59
CA ALA A 113 6.22 8.15 30.02
C ALA A 113 7.48 8.22 30.91
N LYS A 114 8.61 7.66 30.44
CA LYS A 114 9.90 7.70 31.16
C LYS A 114 10.62 9.05 31.09
N ASN A 115 10.50 9.76 29.97
CA ASN A 115 11.20 11.03 29.74
C ASN A 115 10.37 12.27 30.12
N GLY A 116 9.10 12.09 30.51
CA GLY A 116 8.21 13.15 31.00
C GLY A 116 8.15 13.27 32.52
N MET A 117 9.04 12.59 33.24
CA MET A 117 9.33 12.74 34.68
C MET A 117 10.69 13.40 34.87
#